data_AF-A0A067NRQ1-F1
#
_entry.id   AF-A0A067NRQ1-F1
#
_cell.length_a   1.000
_cell.length_b   1.000
_cell.length_c   1.000
_cell.angle_alpha   90.00
_cell.angle_beta   90.00
_cell.angle_gamma   90.00
#
_symmetry.space_group_name_H-M   'P 1'
#
loop_
_entity.id
_entity.type
_entity.pdbx_description
1 polymer ?
#
loop_
_entity_poly.entity_id
_entity_poly.type
_entity_poly.pdbx_seq_one_letter_code
_entity_poly.pdbx_strand_id
1 'polypeptide(L)'
;MSNQPPPYYILFSHSSVAATSLAANQSNTLAHPVIQYQYADDSPLSLLPQSPDEHVLILDYDPSSQLPVVRSASHEMVVTGLKIAEAPGAAAAAEEGGPPRNDRMYIIETTLKEDRPAVDPSQGERVSPPTVLAQFKQRNAVLRRALDYPSNTTAP
;
A
#
# COMPACT_ATOMS: atom_id res chain seq x y z
N MET A 1 12.10 16.55 -21.22
CA MET A 1 10.93 16.94 -20.41
C MET A 1 9.79 16.02 -20.84
N SER A 2 9.66 14.86 -20.20
CA SER A 2 8.58 13.91 -20.48
C SER A 2 7.26 14.55 -20.07
N ASN A 3 6.40 14.81 -21.05
CA ASN A 3 5.16 15.57 -20.91
C ASN A 3 4.01 14.72 -20.36
N GLN A 4 4.30 13.70 -19.56
CA GLN A 4 3.29 12.80 -19.02
C GLN A 4 2.69 13.38 -17.73
N PRO A 5 1.36 13.44 -17.62
CA PRO A 5 0.71 13.88 -16.40
C PRO A 5 1.06 12.95 -15.22
N PRO A 6 1.12 13.48 -14.00
CA PRO A 6 1.45 12.68 -12.83
C PRO A 6 0.34 11.64 -12.52
N PRO A 7 0.65 10.59 -11.75
CA PRO A 7 -0.33 9.59 -11.32
C PRO A 7 -1.54 10.22 -10.64
N TYR A 8 -2.75 9.96 -11.16
CA TYR A 8 -3.98 10.57 -10.66
C TYR A 8 -4.92 9.55 -9.98
N TYR A 9 -5.08 8.38 -10.57
CA TYR A 9 -5.94 7.33 -10.02
C TYR A 9 -5.15 6.47 -9.04
N ILE A 10 -5.14 6.87 -7.76
CA ILE A 10 -4.44 6.14 -6.70
C ILE A 10 -5.46 5.56 -5.72
N LEU A 11 -5.30 4.28 -5.43
CA LEU A 11 -6.02 3.55 -4.40
C LEU A 11 -5.01 2.91 -3.45
N PHE A 12 -5.39 2.74 -2.19
CA PHE A 12 -4.71 1.78 -1.34
C PHE A 12 -5.64 0.61 -1.02
N SER A 13 -5.07 -0.59 -1.02
CA SER A 13 -5.70 -1.85 -0.63
C SER A 13 -5.14 -2.25 0.72
N HIS A 14 -5.91 -2.07 1.77
CA HIS A 14 -5.49 -2.37 3.12
C HIS A 14 -5.89 -3.80 3.53
N SER A 15 -4.92 -4.55 4.04
CA SER A 15 -5.13 -5.90 4.58
C SER A 15 -4.85 -5.93 6.09
N SER A 16 -5.88 -6.20 6.88
CA SER A 16 -5.75 -6.37 8.34
C SER A 16 -5.44 -7.82 8.70
N VAL A 17 -4.43 -7.99 9.57
CA VAL A 17 -4.07 -9.28 10.16
C VAL A 17 -4.68 -9.38 11.57
N ALA A 18 -5.99 -9.13 11.73
CA ALA A 18 -6.62 -9.22 13.04
C ALA A 18 -6.69 -10.69 13.53
N ALA A 19 -6.09 -10.94 14.69
CA ALA A 19 -5.91 -12.24 15.34
C ALA A 19 -7.18 -13.02 15.76
N THR A 20 -8.39 -12.49 15.59
CA THR A 20 -9.57 -12.90 16.38
C THR A 20 -10.79 -13.42 15.62
N SER A 21 -10.77 -13.54 14.29
CA SER A 21 -11.93 -14.08 13.56
C SER A 21 -11.68 -15.51 13.08
N LEU A 22 -12.47 -16.46 13.62
CA LEU A 22 -12.56 -17.86 13.16
C LEU A 22 -13.15 -18.01 11.74
N ALA A 23 -13.39 -16.92 11.02
CA ALA A 23 -13.77 -16.90 9.62
C ALA A 23 -12.68 -16.16 8.82
N ALA A 24 -11.86 -16.94 8.12
CA ALA A 24 -10.73 -16.53 7.29
C ALA A 24 -11.15 -15.80 6.00
N ASN A 25 -11.86 -14.69 6.11
CA ASN A 25 -12.09 -13.79 5.00
C ASN A 25 -11.07 -12.65 5.10
N GLN A 26 -10.03 -12.70 4.26
CA GLN A 26 -9.15 -11.56 4.02
C GLN A 26 -10.02 -10.46 3.42
N SER A 27 -10.50 -9.54 4.26
CA SER A 27 -11.19 -8.35 3.76
C SER A 27 -10.12 -7.33 3.37
N ASN A 28 -9.85 -7.23 2.07
CA ASN A 28 -9.08 -6.11 1.54
C ASN A 28 -10.04 -4.93 1.42
N THR A 29 -9.77 -3.86 2.16
CA THR A 29 -10.50 -2.61 1.99
C THR A 29 -9.79 -1.74 0.97
N LEU A 30 -10.52 -1.32 -0.07
CA LEU A 30 -10.04 -0.34 -1.04
C LEU A 30 -10.49 1.05 -0.63
N ALA A 31 -9.58 1.99 -0.58
CA ALA A 31 -9.88 3.37 -0.21
C ALA A 31 -9.03 4.38 -1.00
N HIS A 32 -9.55 5.60 -1.08
CA HIS A 32 -8.86 6.73 -1.71
C HIS A 32 -8.02 7.47 -0.67
N PRO A 33 -6.71 7.63 -0.89
CA PRO A 33 -5.90 8.50 -0.06
C PRO A 33 -6.12 9.97 -0.43
N VAL A 34 -5.75 10.87 0.48
CA VAL A 34 -5.49 12.27 0.11
C VAL A 34 -4.19 12.30 -0.67
N ILE A 35 -4.22 12.80 -1.92
CA ILE A 35 -3.06 12.84 -2.79
C ILE A 35 -2.43 14.23 -2.71
N GLN A 36 -1.14 14.27 -2.36
CA GLN A 36 -0.31 15.48 -2.41
C GLN A 36 0.86 15.24 -3.35
N TYR A 37 1.00 16.10 -4.36
CA TYR A 37 2.14 16.09 -5.26
C TYR A 37 3.26 16.92 -4.66
N GLN A 38 4.47 16.38 -4.65
CA GLN A 38 5.68 17.10 -4.28
C GLN A 38 6.68 17.06 -5.42
N TYR A 39 7.28 18.20 -5.67
CA TYR A 39 8.28 18.39 -6.71
C TYR A 39 9.66 18.59 -6.10
N ALA A 40 10.70 18.58 -6.94
CA ALA A 40 12.09 18.58 -6.49
C ALA A 40 12.50 19.86 -5.71
N ASP A 41 11.74 20.93 -5.86
CA ASP A 41 11.91 22.23 -5.20
C ASP A 41 11.14 22.36 -3.87
N ASP A 42 10.27 21.40 -3.55
CA ASP A 42 9.54 21.39 -2.29
C ASP A 42 10.40 20.93 -1.11
N SER A 43 10.01 21.33 0.11
CA SER A 43 10.73 20.95 1.32
C SER A 43 10.48 19.48 1.68
N PRO A 44 11.54 18.66 1.93
CA PRO A 44 11.38 17.24 2.26
C PRO A 44 10.69 17.00 3.61
N LEU A 45 10.64 18.01 4.48
CA LEU A 45 9.94 17.92 5.76
C LEU A 45 8.43 17.80 5.60
N SER A 46 7.89 18.20 4.44
CA SER A 46 6.47 18.06 4.14
C SER A 46 6.03 16.61 3.87
N LEU A 47 6.98 15.68 3.71
CA LEU A 47 6.72 14.23 3.56
C LEU A 47 6.57 13.50 4.90
N LEU A 48 6.81 14.19 6.02
CA LEU A 48 6.75 13.59 7.34
C LEU A 48 5.31 13.63 7.88
N PRO A 49 4.84 12.56 8.56
CA PRO A 49 3.58 12.59 9.28
C PRO A 49 3.56 13.75 10.29
N GLN A 50 2.49 14.53 10.28
CA GLN A 50 2.28 15.68 11.16
C GLN A 50 1.51 15.31 12.43
N SER A 51 0.78 14.19 12.41
CA SER A 51 0.08 13.67 13.57
C SER A 51 0.35 12.17 13.81
N PRO A 52 0.17 11.66 15.04
CA PRO A 52 0.45 10.26 15.36
C PRO A 52 -0.41 9.26 14.57
N ASP A 53 -1.65 9.63 14.28
CA ASP A 53 -2.61 8.79 13.57
C ASP A 53 -2.50 8.94 12.04
N GLU A 54 -1.60 9.79 11.56
CA GLU A 54 -1.41 10.01 10.14
C GLU A 54 -0.56 8.92 9.52
N HIS A 55 -1.02 8.45 8.36
CA HIS A 55 -0.28 7.48 7.58
C HIS A 55 0.13 8.04 6.22
N VAL A 56 1.44 8.18 6.00
CA VAL A 56 2.02 8.76 4.80
C VAL A 56 2.67 7.67 3.96
N LEU A 57 2.20 7.56 2.73
CA LEU A 57 2.75 6.70 1.69
C LEU A 57 3.36 7.57 0.60
N ILE A 58 4.58 7.23 0.17
CA ILE A 58 5.34 7.98 -0.81
C ILE A 58 5.41 7.14 -2.08
N LEU A 59 4.78 7.59 -3.15
CA LEU A 59 4.91 7.05 -4.50
C LEU A 59 5.94 7.90 -5.25
N ASP A 60 7.16 7.37 -5.38
CA ASP A 60 8.22 7.99 -6.17
C ASP A 60 7.96 7.73 -7.66
N TYR A 61 7.62 8.80 -8.37
CA TYR A 61 7.27 8.77 -9.78
C TYR A 61 8.24 9.60 -10.58
N ASP A 62 9.05 8.90 -11.37
CA ASP A 62 9.85 9.50 -12.43
C ASP A 62 9.21 9.18 -13.78
N PRO A 63 8.75 10.18 -14.55
CA PRO A 63 8.15 9.95 -15.87
C PRO A 63 9.12 9.39 -16.91
N SER A 64 10.42 9.37 -16.63
CA SER A 64 11.44 8.68 -17.44
C SER A 64 11.71 7.23 -16.99
N SER A 65 11.25 6.86 -15.79
CA SER A 65 11.33 5.50 -15.26
C SER A 65 10.07 4.69 -15.60
N GLN A 66 10.24 3.39 -15.85
CA GLN A 66 9.12 2.49 -16.12
C GLN A 66 8.41 2.00 -14.86
N LEU A 67 9.07 2.05 -13.69
CA LEU A 67 8.59 1.41 -12.47
C LEU A 67 8.66 2.40 -11.30
N PRO A 68 7.53 2.98 -10.90
CA PRO A 68 7.49 3.81 -9.70
C PRO A 68 7.65 2.95 -8.45
N VAL A 69 8.26 3.53 -7.42
CA VAL A 69 8.54 2.84 -6.15
C VAL A 69 7.65 3.42 -5.07
N VAL A 70 7.07 2.56 -4.24
CA VAL A 70 6.25 3.00 -3.11
C VAL A 70 6.93 2.67 -1.80
N ARG A 71 6.92 3.64 -0.88
CA ARG A 71 7.48 3.52 0.47
C ARG A 71 6.45 3.98 1.48
N SER A 72 6.51 3.42 2.69
CA SER A 72 5.77 3.94 3.84
C SER A 72 6.70 4.81 4.67
N ALA A 73 6.25 5.99 5.06
CA ALA A 73 6.87 6.82 6.08
C ALA A 73 6.20 6.63 7.45
N SER A 74 5.23 5.72 7.55
CA SER A 74 4.48 5.44 8.78
C SER A 74 5.13 4.35 9.62
N HIS A 75 5.00 4.48 10.93
CA HIS A 75 5.50 3.47 11.87
C HIS A 75 4.62 2.21 11.91
N GLU A 76 3.31 2.38 11.74
CA GLU A 76 2.32 1.30 11.91
C GLU A 76 1.84 0.69 10.59
N MET A 77 2.16 1.28 9.45
CA MET A 77 1.68 0.79 8.16
C MET A 77 2.85 0.45 7.25
N VAL A 78 2.80 -0.72 6.63
CA VAL A 78 3.84 -1.23 5.74
C VAL A 78 3.27 -1.46 4.35
N VAL A 79 4.04 -1.08 3.34
CA VAL A 79 3.71 -1.36 1.93
C VAL A 79 4.19 -2.77 1.59
N THR A 80 3.29 -3.56 1.03
CA THR A 80 3.53 -4.95 0.63
C THR A 80 3.61 -5.13 -0.89
N GLY A 81 3.14 -4.15 -1.66
CA GLY A 81 3.19 -4.22 -3.12
C GLY A 81 2.59 -2.99 -3.81
N LEU A 82 2.83 -2.90 -5.11
CA LEU A 82 2.21 -1.93 -6.01
C LEU A 82 1.67 -2.68 -7.22
N LYS A 83 0.39 -2.46 -7.54
CA LYS A 83 -0.23 -2.94 -8.78
C LYS A 83 -0.56 -1.75 -9.66
N ILE A 84 -0.20 -1.86 -10.94
CA ILE A 84 -0.51 -0.85 -11.95
C ILE A 84 -1.46 -1.49 -12.95
N ALA A 85 -2.61 -0.88 -13.16
CA ALA A 85 -3.62 -1.32 -14.09
C ALA A 85 -4.13 -0.13 -14.93
N GLU A 86 -4.89 -0.41 -15.98
CA GLU A 86 -5.63 0.62 -16.68
C GLU A 86 -6.80 1.10 -15.80
N ALA A 87 -6.99 2.42 -15.70
CA ALA A 87 -8.07 3.00 -14.90
C ALA A 87 -9.40 2.88 -15.66
N PRO A 88 -10.38 2.10 -15.16
CA PRO A 88 -11.66 1.96 -15.84
C PRO A 88 -12.36 3.32 -15.96
N GLY A 89 -12.73 3.70 -17.18
CA GLY A 89 -13.43 4.96 -17.44
C GLY A 89 -12.54 6.21 -17.56
N ALA A 90 -11.22 6.10 -17.40
CA ALA A 90 -10.31 7.25 -17.58
C ALA A 90 -10.30 7.77 -19.01
N ALA A 91 -10.30 6.88 -20.01
CA ALA A 91 -10.36 7.24 -21.43
C ALA A 91 -11.63 8.01 -21.81
N ALA A 92 -12.76 7.76 -21.13
CA ALA A 92 -14.01 8.48 -21.37
C ALA A 92 -14.02 9.88 -20.73
N ALA A 93 -13.29 10.07 -19.63
CA ALA A 93 -13.17 11.36 -18.95
C ALA A 93 -12.16 12.31 -19.63
N ALA A 94 -11.28 11.79 -20.50
CA ALA A 94 -10.33 12.59 -21.26
C ALA A 94 -10.98 13.41 -22.39
N GLU A 95 -12.16 13.00 -22.87
CA GLU A 95 -12.91 13.67 -23.94
C GLU A 95 -13.65 14.94 -23.45
N GLU A 96 -13.80 15.11 -22.14
CA GLU A 96 -14.60 16.19 -21.53
C GLU A 96 -13.75 17.43 -21.17
N GLY A 97 -12.95 17.95 -22.11
CA GLY A 97 -12.32 19.28 -22.04
C GLY A 97 -11.38 19.57 -20.85
N GLY A 98 -11.05 18.56 -20.05
CA GLY A 98 -10.13 18.68 -18.90
C GLY A 98 -8.66 18.55 -19.30
N PRO A 99 -7.72 18.93 -18.40
CA PRO A 99 -6.30 18.69 -18.64
C PRO A 99 -6.03 17.19 -18.77
N PRO A 100 -5.05 16.77 -19.60
CA PRO A 100 -4.72 15.37 -19.80
C PRO A 100 -4.33 14.72 -18.46
N ARG A 101 -4.94 13.58 -18.15
CA ARG A 101 -4.66 12.79 -16.94
C ARG A 101 -3.96 11.49 -17.30
N ASN A 102 -3.29 10.89 -16.33
CA ASN A 102 -2.67 9.59 -16.52
C ASN A 102 -3.75 8.51 -16.45
N ASP A 103 -3.94 7.73 -17.51
CA ASP A 103 -4.96 6.69 -17.61
C ASP A 103 -4.64 5.43 -16.79
N ARG A 104 -3.53 5.42 -16.06
CA ARG A 104 -3.14 4.31 -15.19
C ARG A 104 -3.68 4.48 -13.78
N MET A 105 -4.17 3.38 -13.22
CA MET A 105 -4.53 3.20 -11.83
C MET A 105 -3.41 2.54 -11.07
N TYR A 106 -3.07 3.12 -9.91
CA TYR A 106 -2.04 2.64 -9.00
C TYR A 106 -2.72 2.15 -7.72
N ILE A 107 -2.59 0.86 -7.43
CA ILE A 107 -3.15 0.23 -6.23
C ILE A 107 -1.98 -0.13 -5.30
N ILE A 108 -1.87 0.60 -4.20
CA ILE A 108 -0.83 0.40 -3.18
C ILE A 108 -1.35 -0.63 -2.17
N GLU A 109 -0.68 -1.77 -2.05
CA GLU A 109 -1.09 -2.80 -1.10
C GLU A 109 -0.41 -2.57 0.25
N THR A 110 -1.19 -2.45 1.32
CA THR A 110 -0.67 -2.18 2.67
C THR A 110 -1.15 -3.19 3.72
N THR A 111 -0.43 -3.26 4.82
CA THR A 111 -0.81 -3.99 6.02
C THR A 111 -0.40 -3.20 7.26
N LEU A 112 -1.11 -3.39 8.38
CA LEU A 112 -0.79 -2.77 9.66
C LEU A 112 0.21 -3.65 10.43
N LYS A 113 1.11 -2.98 11.14
CA LYS A 113 1.96 -3.57 12.16
C LYS A 113 1.06 -3.90 13.36
N GLU A 114 0.90 -5.18 13.65
CA GLU A 114 0.21 -5.61 14.86
C GLU A 114 1.08 -5.20 16.07
N ASP A 115 0.62 -4.20 16.83
CA ASP A 115 1.22 -3.88 18.12
C ASP A 115 0.72 -4.93 19.11
N ARG A 116 1.58 -5.89 19.44
CA ARG A 116 1.21 -6.94 20.39
C ARG A 116 1.13 -6.26 21.76
N PRO A 117 -0.02 -6.25 22.46
CA PRO A 117 0.07 -6.10 23.90
C PRO A 117 0.96 -7.25 24.37
N ALA A 118 2.00 -6.94 25.16
CA ALA A 118 2.79 -7.95 25.82
C ALA A 118 1.80 -8.89 26.51
N VAL A 119 1.64 -10.11 25.98
CA VAL A 119 0.72 -11.09 26.55
C VAL A 119 1.19 -11.29 27.97
N ASP A 120 0.42 -10.79 28.93
CA ASP A 120 0.70 -10.98 30.33
C ASP A 120 0.74 -12.50 30.56
N PRO A 121 1.89 -13.08 30.91
CA PRO A 121 2.03 -14.52 31.07
C PRO A 121 1.13 -15.06 32.20
N SER A 122 0.52 -14.19 33.01
CA SER A 122 -0.43 -14.56 34.05
C SER A 122 -1.86 -14.81 33.54
N GLN A 123 -2.24 -14.31 32.35
CA GLN A 123 -3.49 -14.69 31.69
C GLN A 123 -3.24 -15.85 30.74
N GLY A 124 -3.26 -17.06 31.29
CA GLY A 124 -3.22 -18.33 30.55
C GLY A 124 -4.48 -18.59 29.72
N GLU A 125 -4.94 -17.62 28.93
CA GLU A 125 -5.93 -17.86 27.91
C GLU A 125 -5.24 -18.70 26.82
N ARG A 126 -5.46 -20.02 26.90
CA ARG A 126 -4.95 -20.99 25.94
C ARG A 126 -5.54 -20.67 24.57
N VAL A 127 -4.88 -19.80 23.81
CA VAL A 127 -5.17 -19.59 22.39
C VAL A 127 -5.20 -20.97 21.75
N SER A 128 -6.33 -21.33 21.16
CA SER A 128 -6.52 -22.69 20.67
C SER A 128 -5.49 -22.99 19.57
N PRO A 129 -4.89 -24.20 19.53
CA PRO A 129 -3.94 -24.58 18.49
C PRO A 129 -4.36 -24.25 17.05
N PRO A 130 -5.64 -24.43 16.62
CA PRO A 130 -6.04 -24.04 15.27
C PRO A 130 -5.95 -22.53 15.02
N THR A 131 -6.23 -21.69 16.02
CA THR A 131 -6.10 -20.24 15.93
C THR A 131 -4.63 -19.83 15.74
N VAL A 132 -3.71 -20.44 16.50
CA VAL A 132 -2.27 -20.19 16.35
C VAL A 132 -1.79 -20.57 14.95
N LEU A 133 -2.23 -21.73 14.43
CA LEU A 133 -1.84 -22.18 13.11
C LEU A 133 -2.42 -21.29 11.99
N ALA A 134 -3.67 -20.84 12.13
CA ALA A 134 -4.30 -19.93 11.18
C ALA A 134 -3.55 -18.59 11.13
N GLN A 135 -3.23 -18.01 12.29
CA GLN A 135 -2.42 -16.79 12.39
C GLN A 135 -1.04 -16.97 11.77
N PHE A 136 -0.36 -18.08 12.05
CA PHE A 136 0.95 -18.37 11.47
C PHE A 136 0.89 -18.43 9.95
N LYS A 137 -0.08 -19.15 9.37
CA LYS A 137 -0.26 -19.24 7.91
C LYS A 137 -0.54 -17.87 7.30
N GLN A 138 -1.37 -17.06 7.95
CA GLN A 138 -1.69 -15.70 7.50
C GLN A 138 -0.45 -14.80 7.49
N ARG A 139 0.31 -14.76 8.59
CA ARG A 139 1.55 -13.98 8.67
C ARG A 139 2.57 -14.42 7.62
N ASN A 140 2.72 -15.74 7.42
CA ASN A 140 3.62 -16.26 6.40
C ASN A 140 3.19 -15.86 4.98
N ALA A 141 1.89 -15.78 4.69
CA ALA A 141 1.42 -15.30 3.40
C ALA A 141 1.74 -13.82 3.16
N VAL A 142 1.60 -12.98 4.19
CA VAL A 142 1.97 -11.56 4.12
C VAL A 142 3.48 -11.39 3.93
N LEU A 143 4.30 -12.13 4.68
CA LEU A 143 5.75 -12.10 4.55
C LEU A 143 6.21 -12.52 3.16
N ARG A 144 5.62 -13.59 2.60
CA ARG A 144 5.92 -14.01 1.22
C ARG A 144 5.61 -12.91 0.22
N ARG A 145 4.45 -12.26 0.32
CA ARG A 145 4.09 -11.15 -0.56
C ARG A 145 5.05 -9.97 -0.42
N ALA A 146 5.44 -9.61 0.79
CA ALA A 146 6.37 -8.51 1.04
C ALA A 146 7.81 -8.80 0.56
N LEU A 147 8.19 -10.08 0.49
CA LEU A 147 9.51 -10.54 0.06
C LEU A 147 9.54 -10.97 -1.42
N ASP A 148 8.40 -10.95 -2.12
CA ASP A 148 8.37 -11.14 -3.57
C ASP A 148 9.01 -9.90 -4.22
N TYR A 149 10.33 -9.94 -4.33
CA TYR A 149 11.08 -8.95 -5.10
C TYR A 149 10.75 -9.14 -6.58
N PRO A 150 10.51 -8.05 -7.34
CA PRO A 150 10.45 -8.17 -8.79
C PRO A 150 11.80 -8.72 -9.25
N SER A 151 11.80 -9.96 -9.74
CA SER A 151 12.95 -10.51 -10.44
C SER A 151 13.22 -9.61 -11.63
N ASN A 152 14.35 -8.90 -11.62
CA ASN A 152 14.88 -8.16 -12.76
C ASN A 152 15.00 -9.13 -13.94
N THR A 153 13.91 -9.33 -14.66
CA THR A 153 13.91 -10.03 -15.94
C THR A 153 14.33 -8.98 -16.94
N THR A 154 15.64 -8.73 -16.96
CA THR A 154 16.30 -8.07 -18.07
C THR A 154 16.11 -9.00 -19.27
N ALA A 155 15.13 -8.69 -20.11
CA ALA A 155 14.96 -9.38 -21.38
C ALA A 155 16.16 -9.04 -22.30
N PRO A 156 16.69 -10.02 -23.05
CA PRO A 156 17.80 -9.83 -23.99
C PRO A 156 17.42 -8.98 -25.21
#